data_AF-A0A259N7J1-F1
#
_entry.id   AF-A0A259N7J1-F1
#
_cell.length_a   1.000
_cell.length_b   1.000
_cell.length_c   1.000
_cell.angle_alpha   90.00
_cell.angle_beta   90.00
_cell.angle_gamma   90.00
#
_symmetry.space_group_name_H-M   'P 1'
#
loop_
_entity.id
_entity.type
_entity.pdbx_description
1 polymer ?
#
loop_
_entity_poly.entity_id
_entity_poly.type
_entity_poly.pdbx_seq_one_letter_code
_entity_poly.pdbx_strand_id
1 'polypeptide(L)'
;MPRLVEILRDFTQVEVVISSLWREKLSLDELRELFPTEIRSRIIDVTPIVERVDGWLPARREGEILEWLESTGRIGEPWLALDDAGWQFTQYRDRLVECVFYDGLDDRIEALLRKKLAEVSCDN
;
A
#
# COMPACT_ATOMS: atom_id res chain seq x y z
N MET A 1 4.67 -13.53 2.10
CA MET A 1 5.08 -12.62 1.00
C MET A 1 6.59 -12.38 1.04
N PRO A 2 7.43 -13.29 0.50
CA PRO A 2 8.88 -13.13 0.59
C PRO A 2 9.41 -11.93 -0.20
N ARG A 3 8.90 -11.68 -1.42
CA ARG A 3 9.41 -10.59 -2.28
C ARG A 3 9.20 -9.19 -1.73
N LEU A 4 8.01 -8.90 -1.17
CA LEU A 4 7.76 -7.60 -0.55
C LEU A 4 8.73 -7.37 0.61
N VAL A 5 8.99 -8.40 1.42
CA VAL A 5 9.95 -8.31 2.53
C VAL A 5 11.35 -7.97 2.01
N GLU A 6 11.84 -8.62 0.95
CA GLU A 6 13.16 -8.29 0.39
C GLU A 6 13.22 -6.85 -0.13
N ILE A 7 12.19 -6.38 -0.84
CA ILE A 7 12.11 -4.97 -1.25
C ILE A 7 12.17 -4.06 -0.02
N LEU A 8 11.39 -4.36 1.01
CA LEU A 8 11.36 -3.56 2.22
C LEU A 8 12.72 -3.55 2.93
N ARG A 9 13.50 -4.64 2.90
CA ARG A 9 14.87 -4.66 3.43
C ARG A 9 15.83 -3.72 2.68
N ASP A 10 15.66 -3.60 1.37
CA ASP A 10 16.49 -2.71 0.54
C ASP A 10 16.08 -1.24 0.66
N PHE A 11 14.81 -0.96 0.97
CA PHE A 11 14.25 0.38 1.15
C PHE A 11 13.81 0.59 2.60
N THR A 12 14.77 0.79 3.50
CA THR A 12 14.55 0.84 4.96
C THR A 12 13.73 2.04 5.44
N GLN A 13 13.69 3.11 4.65
CA GLN A 13 12.91 4.33 4.91
C GLN A 13 11.41 4.17 4.61
N VAL A 14 11.00 3.09 3.96
CA VAL A 14 9.60 2.89 3.55
C VAL A 14 8.77 2.40 4.74
N GLU A 15 7.80 3.22 5.10
CA GLU A 15 6.69 2.86 5.97
C GLU A 15 5.53 2.27 5.14
N VAL A 16 4.74 1.41 5.76
CA VAL A 16 3.68 0.63 5.10
C VAL A 16 2.37 0.83 5.83
N VAL A 17 1.34 1.15 5.05
CA VAL A 17 -0.07 1.20 5.50
C VAL A 17 -0.84 0.12 4.77
N ILE A 18 -1.60 -0.68 5.50
CA ILE A 18 -2.36 -1.80 4.92
C ILE A 18 -3.76 -1.35 4.55
N SER A 19 -4.08 -1.37 3.26
CA SER A 19 -5.44 -1.12 2.75
C SER A 19 -6.09 -2.38 2.13
N SER A 20 -5.56 -3.57 2.45
CA SER A 20 -6.15 -4.84 2.01
C SER A 20 -7.43 -5.15 2.78
N LEU A 21 -8.24 -6.08 2.27
CA LEU A 21 -9.45 -6.56 2.96
C LEU A 21 -9.14 -7.28 4.29
N TRP A 22 -7.89 -7.64 4.56
CA TRP A 22 -7.52 -8.28 5.83
C TRP A 22 -7.72 -7.35 7.03
N ARG A 23 -7.60 -6.03 6.84
CA ARG A 23 -7.87 -5.05 7.91
C ARG A 23 -9.33 -5.04 8.37
N GLU A 24 -10.24 -5.59 7.57
CA GLU A 24 -11.65 -5.74 7.95
C GLU A 24 -11.85 -6.90 8.95
N LYS A 25 -10.83 -7.76 9.15
CA LYS A 25 -10.90 -8.96 9.99
C LYS A 25 -9.80 -9.08 11.03
N LEU A 26 -8.67 -8.39 10.83
CA LEU A 26 -7.48 -8.44 11.67
C LEU A 26 -7.16 -7.06 12.20
N SER A 27 -6.78 -6.98 13.47
CA SER A 27 -6.19 -5.79 14.07
C SER A 27 -4.82 -5.47 13.45
N LEU A 28 -4.33 -4.25 13.64
CA LEU A 28 -3.01 -3.84 13.17
C LEU A 28 -1.90 -4.72 13.75
N ASP A 29 -2.01 -5.13 15.01
CA ASP A 29 -1.02 -6.00 15.65
C ASP A 29 -1.04 -7.41 15.04
N GLU A 30 -2.23 -7.97 14.75
CA GLU A 30 -2.34 -9.25 14.04
C GLU A 30 -1.80 -9.16 12.60
N LEU A 31 -2.01 -8.03 11.92
CA LEU A 31 -1.43 -7.79 10.59
C LEU A 31 0.10 -7.71 10.64
N ARG A 32 0.66 -7.06 11.67
CA ARG A 32 2.11 -7.01 11.91
C ARG A 32 2.70 -8.40 12.08
N GLU A 33 2.00 -9.32 12.74
CA GLU A 33 2.49 -10.70 12.94
C GLU A 33 2.73 -11.46 11.63
N LEU A 34 2.10 -11.04 10.52
CA LEU A 34 2.29 -11.63 9.19
C LEU A 34 3.64 -11.28 8.55
N PHE A 35 4.37 -10.35 9.14
CA PHE A 35 5.69 -9.90 8.69
C PHE A 35 6.80 -10.37 9.63
N PRO A 36 8.03 -10.56 9.11
CA PRO A 36 9.21 -10.78 9.94
C PRO A 36 9.40 -9.65 10.96
N THR A 37 9.94 -9.99 12.14
CA THR A 37 10.07 -9.08 13.28
C THR A 37 10.71 -7.74 12.92
N GLU A 38 11.73 -7.75 12.06
CA GLU A 38 12.47 -6.56 11.62
C GLU A 38 11.64 -5.59 10.75
N ILE A 39 10.53 -6.04 10.17
CA ILE A 39 9.64 -5.24 9.32
C ILE A 39 8.42 -4.71 10.09
N ARG A 40 8.03 -5.37 11.20
CA ARG A 40 6.76 -5.09 11.90
C ARG A 40 6.58 -3.64 12.32
N SER A 41 7.66 -3.01 12.80
CA SER A 41 7.64 -1.59 13.22
C SER A 41 7.35 -0.63 12.07
N ARG A 42 7.56 -1.05 10.82
CA ARG A 42 7.28 -0.25 9.63
C ARG A 42 5.88 -0.47 9.06
N ILE A 43 5.13 -1.46 9.58
CA ILE A 43 3.70 -1.54 9.33
C ILE A 43 3.04 -0.58 10.33
N ILE A 44 2.90 0.66 9.91
CA ILE A 44 2.58 1.77 10.81
C ILE A 44 1.08 1.89 11.08
N ASP A 45 0.24 1.51 10.10
CA ASP A 45 -1.20 1.70 10.20
C ASP A 45 -1.99 0.88 9.17
N VAL A 46 -3.32 1.04 9.20
CA VAL A 46 -4.27 0.59 8.18
C VAL A 46 -5.08 1.78 7.66
N THR A 47 -5.55 1.73 6.41
CA THR A 47 -6.47 2.77 5.92
C THR A 47 -7.84 2.63 6.59
N PRO A 48 -8.62 3.73 6.72
CA PRO A 48 -10.00 3.64 7.16
C PRO A 48 -10.82 2.71 6.24
N ILE A 49 -11.94 2.25 6.77
CA ILE A 49 -12.91 1.44 6.03
C ILE A 49 -14.08 2.36 5.72
N VAL A 50 -14.20 2.75 4.45
CA VAL A 50 -15.36 3.53 3.98
C VAL A 50 -16.46 2.55 3.57
N GLU A 51 -17.65 2.71 4.14
CA GLU A 51 -18.78 1.86 3.82
C GLU A 51 -19.22 2.04 2.36
N ARG A 52 -19.59 0.93 1.71
CA ARG A 52 -20.17 0.98 0.36
C ARG A 52 -21.63 1.41 0.46
N VAL A 53 -22.03 2.42 -0.31
CA VAL A 53 -23.44 2.77 -0.49
C VAL A 53 -24.03 1.82 -1.54
N ASP A 54 -25.06 1.05 -1.19
CA ASP A 54 -25.72 0.07 -2.07
C ASP A 54 -24.75 -0.91 -2.78
N GLY A 55 -23.64 -1.25 -2.10
CA GLY A 55 -22.61 -2.16 -2.63
C GLY A 55 -21.67 -1.55 -3.69
N TRP A 56 -21.87 -0.30 -4.08
CA TRP A 56 -21.07 0.41 -5.09
C TRP A 56 -20.40 1.65 -4.50
N LEU A 57 -19.07 1.71 -4.60
CA LEU A 57 -18.31 2.92 -4.35
C LEU A 57 -17.11 2.93 -5.31
N PRO A 58 -17.14 3.75 -6.37
CA PRO A 58 -16.02 3.85 -7.30
C PRO A 58 -14.83 4.49 -6.58
N ALA A 59 -13.63 4.04 -6.91
CA ALA A 59 -12.39 4.56 -6.34
C ALA A 59 -12.31 4.54 -4.80
N ARG A 60 -13.00 3.59 -4.13
CA ARG A 60 -12.98 3.46 -2.66
C ARG A 60 -11.54 3.31 -2.13
N ARG A 61 -10.72 2.45 -2.73
CA ARG A 61 -9.33 2.21 -2.28
C ARG A 61 -8.48 3.49 -2.36
N GLU A 62 -8.61 4.25 -3.46
CA GLU A 62 -7.96 5.56 -3.60
C GLU A 62 -8.49 6.55 -2.54
N GLY A 63 -9.81 6.62 -2.33
CA GLY A 63 -10.42 7.48 -1.29
C GLY A 63 -9.93 7.16 0.13
N GLU A 64 -9.88 5.89 0.50
CA GLU A 64 -9.40 5.43 1.83
C GLU A 64 -7.92 5.78 2.06
N ILE A 65 -7.09 5.68 1.02
CA ILE A 65 -5.68 6.09 1.08
C ILE A 65 -5.57 7.61 1.28
N LEU A 66 -6.34 8.40 0.53
CA LEU A 66 -6.32 9.85 0.63
C LEU A 66 -6.84 10.35 1.98
N GLU A 67 -7.89 9.74 2.51
CA GLU A 67 -8.43 10.05 3.84
C GLU A 67 -7.41 9.74 4.95
N TRP A 68 -6.69 8.62 4.84
CA TRP A 68 -5.60 8.32 5.77
C TRP A 68 -4.48 9.35 5.69
N LEU A 69 -4.04 9.73 4.49
CA LEU A 69 -3.01 10.74 4.29
C LEU A 69 -3.41 12.11 4.84
N GLU A 70 -4.66 12.52 4.63
CA GLU A 70 -5.18 13.80 5.14
C GLU A 70 -5.28 13.78 6.67
N SER A 71 -5.91 12.76 7.25
CA SER A 71 -6.12 12.66 8.69
C SER A 71 -4.83 12.53 9.50
N THR A 72 -3.76 12.01 8.88
CA THR A 72 -2.43 11.91 9.49
C THR A 72 -1.50 13.09 9.16
N GLY A 73 -1.94 14.06 8.34
CA GLY A 73 -1.15 15.22 7.95
C GLY A 73 -0.03 14.91 6.94
N ARG A 74 -0.11 13.79 6.23
CA ARG A 74 0.91 13.26 5.31
C ARG A 74 0.58 13.44 3.84
N ILE A 75 -0.43 14.25 3.50
CA ILE A 75 -0.89 14.46 2.11
C ILE A 75 0.22 14.95 1.16
N GLY A 76 1.22 15.67 1.67
CA GLY A 76 2.37 16.17 0.91
C GLY A 76 3.51 15.15 0.75
N GLU A 77 3.46 14.03 1.45
CA GLU A 77 4.51 13.01 1.38
C GLU A 77 4.37 12.14 0.12
N PRO A 78 5.49 11.67 -0.44
CA PRO A 78 5.42 10.75 -1.56
C PRO A 78 4.92 9.37 -1.11
N TRP A 79 4.04 8.77 -1.90
CA TRP A 79 3.49 7.45 -1.62
C TRP A 79 3.24 6.66 -2.91
N LEU A 80 3.21 5.34 -2.78
CA LEU A 80 2.85 4.40 -3.83
C LEU A 80 1.83 3.39 -3.29
N ALA A 81 0.88 2.97 -4.12
CA ALA A 81 0.00 1.85 -3.84
C ALA A 81 0.45 0.60 -4.59
N LEU A 82 0.54 -0.54 -3.89
CA LEU A 82 0.61 -1.86 -4.51
C LEU A 82 -0.79 -2.49 -4.41
N ASP A 83 -1.44 -2.70 -5.56
CA ASP A 83 -2.83 -3.16 -5.60
C ASP A 83 -3.16 -3.87 -6.91
N ASP A 84 -4.05 -4.85 -6.85
CA ASP A 84 -4.61 -5.56 -7.99
C ASP A 84 -5.93 -4.97 -8.48
N ALA A 85 -6.53 -4.05 -7.71
CA ALA A 85 -7.75 -3.36 -8.06
C ALA A 85 -7.48 -2.03 -8.78
N GLY A 86 -6.79 -2.02 -9.94
CA GLY A 86 -6.45 -0.76 -10.63
C GLY A 86 -7.65 0.10 -11.07
N TRP A 87 -8.84 -0.50 -11.17
CA TRP A 87 -10.13 0.18 -11.39
C TRP A 87 -10.60 1.00 -10.17
N GLN A 88 -9.96 0.86 -9.02
CA GLN A 88 -10.18 1.66 -7.80
C GLN A 88 -9.25 2.87 -7.69
N PHE A 89 -8.46 3.17 -8.73
CA PHE A 89 -7.61 4.35 -8.82
C PHE A 89 -7.99 5.15 -10.06
N THR A 90 -8.32 6.42 -9.84
CA THR A 90 -8.80 7.33 -10.88
C THR A 90 -7.86 8.51 -11.04
N GLN A 91 -7.63 9.26 -9.96
CA GLN A 91 -6.82 10.47 -9.99
C GLN A 91 -5.33 10.19 -9.80
N TYR A 92 -4.97 9.12 -9.07
CA TYR A 92 -3.60 8.82 -8.66
C TYR A 92 -3.10 7.50 -9.25
N ARG A 93 -3.48 7.20 -10.50
CA ARG A 93 -3.04 5.99 -11.21
C ARG A 93 -1.53 5.98 -11.47
N ASP A 94 -0.89 7.14 -11.54
CA ASP A 94 0.56 7.29 -11.61
C ASP A 94 1.28 6.81 -10.33
N ARG A 95 0.59 6.83 -9.18
CA ARG A 95 1.07 6.31 -7.88
C ARG A 95 0.77 4.83 -7.68
N LEU A 96 -0.02 4.21 -8.56
CA LEU A 96 -0.33 2.79 -8.51
C LEU A 96 0.78 1.95 -9.18
N VAL A 97 1.24 0.94 -8.45
CA VAL A 97 1.94 -0.23 -8.99
C VAL A 97 0.91 -1.36 -9.06
N GLU A 98 0.29 -1.50 -10.22
CA GLU A 98 -0.77 -2.49 -10.41
C GLU A 98 -0.19 -3.90 -10.49
N CYS A 99 -0.62 -4.77 -9.58
CA CYS A 99 -0.26 -6.19 -9.59
C CYS A 99 -1.44 -7.05 -10.04
N VAL A 100 -1.22 -8.35 -10.23
CA VAL A 100 -2.30 -9.29 -10.59
C VAL A 100 -2.71 -10.04 -9.34
N PHE A 101 -4.01 -10.19 -9.07
CA PHE A 101 -4.52 -10.88 -7.87
C PHE A 101 -3.86 -12.26 -7.63
N TYR A 102 -3.66 -13.04 -8.70
CA TYR A 102 -3.16 -14.41 -8.64
C TYR A 102 -1.63 -14.50 -8.61
N ASP A 103 -0.95 -13.76 -9.48
CA ASP A 103 0.53 -13.78 -9.57
C ASP A 103 1.19 -12.89 -8.51
N GLY A 104 0.44 -11.92 -7.99
CA GLY A 104 0.86 -10.96 -6.98
C GLY A 104 2.08 -10.16 -7.43
N LEU A 105 3.10 -10.13 -6.58
CA LEU A 105 4.37 -9.45 -6.82
C LEU A 105 5.30 -10.39 -7.59
N ASP A 106 5.18 -10.42 -8.92
CA ASP A 106 6.10 -11.13 -9.82
C ASP A 106 7.41 -10.35 -10.05
N ASP A 107 8.34 -10.89 -10.85
CA ASP A 107 9.63 -10.22 -11.16
C ASP A 107 9.45 -8.84 -11.81
N ARG A 108 8.41 -8.68 -12.64
CA ARG A 108 8.14 -7.43 -13.36
C ARG A 108 7.58 -6.37 -12.41
N ILE A 109 6.62 -6.73 -11.56
CA ILE A 109 6.03 -5.85 -10.56
C ILE A 109 7.06 -5.49 -9.50
N GLU A 110 7.91 -6.44 -9.09
CA GLU A 110 9.05 -6.17 -8.20
C GLU A 110 10.01 -5.14 -8.82
N ALA A 111 10.45 -5.35 -10.06
CA ALA A 111 11.34 -4.41 -10.74
C ALA A 111 10.70 -3.01 -10.87
N LEU A 112 9.40 -2.94 -11.19
CA LEU A 112 8.66 -1.68 -11.28
C LEU A 112 8.55 -0.97 -9.93
N LEU A 113 8.22 -1.70 -8.87
CA LEU A 113 8.10 -1.15 -7.51
C LEU A 113 9.45 -0.61 -7.04
N ARG A 114 10.53 -1.38 -7.19
CA ARG A 114 11.89 -0.96 -6.84
C ARG A 114 12.32 0.30 -7.59
N LYS A 115 12.04 0.36 -8.90
CA LYS A 115 12.32 1.55 -9.72
C LYS A 115 11.59 2.79 -9.18
N LYS A 116 10.28 2.70 -8.95
CA LYS A 116 9.48 3.84 -8.44
C LYS A 116 9.91 4.27 -7.03
N LEU A 117 10.23 3.32 -6.14
CA LEU A 117 10.74 3.64 -4.81
C LEU A 117 12.09 4.37 -4.87
N ALA A 118 12.97 3.99 -5.79
CA ALA A 118 14.24 4.67 -5.99
C ALA A 118 14.06 6.10 -6.53
N GLU A 119 13.12 6.32 -7.46
CA GLU A 119 12.79 7.65 -7.99
C GLU A 119 12.28 8.56 -6.87
N VAL A 120 11.32 8.09 -6.06
CA VAL A 120 10.78 8.82 -4.91
C VAL A 120 11.84 9.15 -3.85
N SER A 121 12.84 8.29 -3.68
CA SER A 121 13.90 8.48 -2.67
C SER A 121 15.01 9.43 -3.12
N CYS A 122 15.12 9.75 -4.42
CA CYS A 122 16.14 10.65 -4.95
C CYS A 122 15.70 12.13 -4.97
N ASP A 123 14.39 12.39 -4.87
CA ASP A 123 13.81 13.73 -4.98
C ASP A 123 13.74 14.49 -3.64
N ASN A 124 14.39 13.98 -2.59
CA ASN A 124 14.37 14.53 -1.22
C ASN A 124 15.75 14.95 -0.72
#